data_AF-A0A0F9CEP8-F1
#
_entry.id   AF-A0A0F9CEP8-F1
#
_cell.length_a   1.000
_cell.length_b   1.000
_cell.length_c   1.000
_cell.angle_alpha   90.00
_cell.angle_beta   90.00
_cell.angle_gamma   90.00
#
_symmetry.space_group_name_H-M   'P 1'
#
loop_
_entity.id
_entity.type
_entity.pdbx_description
1 polymer ?
#
loop_
_entity_poly.entity_id
_entity_poly.type
_entity_poly.pdbx_seq_one_letter_code
_entity_poly.pdbx_strand_id
1 'polypeptide(L)'
;MLTIMQALKKIKHIDRKIEKTRERIQKWCSYIDPLEAPPQYDTNKLLQSVGDLLAEKARLRHALHMTNALHKVEYKKVKVTIDELLITRTITIPVMIETFKLQRRKEKPYGLKSDTEQNVVMQYDPSGRDRAIDSLENDLMEIDTLLDEVNITTDISQYLKA
;
A
#
# COMPACT_ATOMS: atom_id res chain seq x y z
N MET A 1 19.87 -7.21 12.29
CA MET A 1 18.53 -7.57 11.80
C MET A 1 17.84 -6.28 11.39
N LEU A 2 17.49 -6.15 10.11
CA LEU A 2 16.74 -5.01 9.58
C LEU A 2 15.39 -5.56 9.11
N THR A 3 14.34 -5.33 9.89
CA THR A 3 13.03 -5.89 9.55
C THR A 3 12.32 -5.07 8.47
N ILE A 4 11.29 -5.64 7.82
CA ILE A 4 10.44 -4.91 6.85
C ILE A 4 9.93 -3.61 7.48
N MET A 5 9.38 -3.66 8.70
CA MET A 5 8.90 -2.47 9.41
C MET A 5 9.99 -1.41 9.60
N GLN A 6 11.20 -1.83 10.00
CA GLN A 6 12.32 -0.91 10.20
C GLN A 6 12.77 -0.28 8.87
N ALA A 7 12.78 -1.05 7.79
CA ALA A 7 13.10 -0.57 6.45
C ALA A 7 12.09 0.47 5.96
N LEU A 8 10.78 0.23 6.16
CA LEU A 8 9.72 1.19 5.84
C LEU A 8 9.85 2.49 6.65
N LYS A 9 10.15 2.39 7.95
CA LYS A 9 10.44 3.56 8.81
C LYS A 9 11.66 4.33 8.30
N LYS A 10 12.70 3.62 7.85
CA LYS A 10 13.92 4.21 7.31
C LYS A 10 13.65 4.93 5.98
N ILE A 11 12.89 4.32 5.06
CA ILE A 11 12.45 4.97 3.81
C ILE A 11 11.68 6.26 4.11
N LYS A 12 10.71 6.23 5.05
CA LYS A 12 9.95 7.43 5.45
C LYS A 12 10.86 8.54 5.97
N HIS A 13 11.91 8.19 6.71
CA HIS A 13 12.90 9.16 7.19
C HIS A 13 13.78 9.71 6.06
N ILE A 14 14.20 8.86 5.13
CA ILE A 14 14.95 9.26 3.93
C ILE A 14 14.12 10.21 3.06
N ASP A 15 12.84 9.92 2.83
CA ASP A 15 11.94 10.79 2.07
C ASP A 15 11.83 12.19 2.68
N ARG A 16 11.70 12.29 4.00
CA ARG A 16 11.71 13.58 4.71
C ARG A 16 13.03 14.33 4.55
N LYS A 17 14.17 13.62 4.50
CA LYS A 17 15.49 14.24 4.27
C LYS A 17 15.64 14.72 2.84
N ILE A 18 15.20 13.92 1.87
CA ILE A 18 15.20 14.28 0.45
C ILE A 18 14.38 15.55 0.26
N GLU A 19 13.16 15.61 0.80
CA GLU A 19 12.29 16.78 0.64
C GLU A 19 12.91 18.05 1.24
N LYS A 20 13.43 17.97 2.48
CA LYS A 20 14.14 19.11 3.09
C LYS A 20 15.34 19.57 2.29
N THR A 21 16.08 18.64 1.69
CA THR A 21 17.27 18.97 0.89
C THR A 21 16.87 19.58 -0.45
N ARG A 22 15.80 19.06 -1.05
CA ARG A 22 15.18 19.63 -2.25
C ARG A 22 14.69 21.05 -2.02
N GLU A 23 13.99 21.32 -0.92
CA GLU A 23 13.53 22.67 -0.56
C GLU A 23 14.71 23.65 -0.42
N ARG A 24 15.83 23.21 0.16
CA ARG A 24 17.05 24.04 0.29
C ARG A 24 17.69 24.33 -1.06
N ILE A 25 17.80 23.32 -1.92
CA ILE A 25 18.31 23.48 -3.30
C ILE A 25 17.40 24.44 -4.07
N GLN A 26 16.07 24.26 -3.97
CA GLN A 26 15.10 25.11 -4.65
C GLN A 26 15.23 26.57 -4.20
N LYS A 27 15.31 26.84 -2.89
CA LYS A 27 15.50 28.20 -2.35
C LYS A 27 16.78 28.85 -2.85
N TRP A 28 17.86 28.07 -3.00
CA TRP A 28 19.11 28.56 -3.56
C TRP A 28 18.98 28.84 -5.07
N CYS A 29 18.38 27.94 -5.84
CA CYS A 29 18.17 28.12 -7.28
C CYS A 29 17.17 29.23 -7.63
N SER A 30 16.21 29.52 -6.76
CA SER A 30 15.21 30.58 -6.93
C SER A 30 15.64 31.92 -6.31
N TYR A 31 16.90 32.04 -5.90
CA TYR A 31 17.42 33.25 -5.30
C TYR A 31 17.58 34.35 -6.36
N ILE A 32 16.77 35.41 -6.28
CA ILE A 32 16.74 36.52 -7.24
C ILE A 32 17.10 37.86 -6.58
N ASP A 33 17.19 37.93 -5.25
CA ASP A 33 17.34 39.20 -4.53
C ASP A 33 18.79 39.74 -4.59
N PRO A 34 19.03 40.91 -5.22
CA PRO A 34 20.37 41.49 -5.32
C PRO A 34 20.83 42.21 -4.03
N LEU A 35 19.97 42.36 -3.01
CA LEU A 35 20.28 43.10 -1.77
C LEU A 35 20.56 42.20 -0.55
N GLU A 36 20.13 40.93 -0.58
CA GLU A 36 20.51 39.93 0.43
C GLU A 36 21.78 39.17 0.00
N ALA A 37 22.45 38.51 0.95
CA ALA A 37 23.51 37.57 0.62
C ALA A 37 22.87 36.21 0.25
N PRO A 38 23.27 35.56 -0.86
CA PRO A 38 22.74 34.26 -1.21
C PRO A 38 23.00 33.26 -0.08
N PRO A 39 22.08 32.30 0.14
CA PRO A 39 22.30 31.25 1.13
C PRO A 39 23.63 30.53 0.84
N GLN A 40 24.58 30.59 1.77
CA GLN A 40 25.89 29.93 1.64
C GLN A 40 25.75 28.42 1.89
N TYR A 41 25.12 27.73 0.94
CA TYR A 41 25.11 26.28 0.91
C TYR A 41 26.17 25.77 -0.07
N ASP A 42 26.90 24.74 0.34
CA ASP A 42 27.72 23.96 -0.57
C ASP A 42 26.79 23.07 -1.42
N THR A 43 26.44 23.57 -2.61
CA THR A 43 25.49 22.94 -3.52
C THR A 43 25.95 21.57 -3.99
N ASN A 44 27.26 21.38 -4.17
CA ASN A 44 27.84 20.09 -4.54
C ASN A 44 27.62 19.07 -3.42
N LYS A 45 27.82 19.46 -2.15
CA LYS A 45 27.51 18.58 -1.01
C LYS A 45 26.02 18.29 -0.87
N LEU A 46 25.14 19.26 -1.13
CA LEU A 46 23.69 19.03 -1.11
C LEU A 46 23.25 18.07 -2.21
N LEU A 47 23.74 18.24 -3.43
CA LEU A 47 23.46 17.34 -4.56
C LEU A 47 24.00 15.93 -4.30
N GLN A 48 25.23 15.81 -3.80
CA GLN A 48 25.81 14.52 -3.40
C GLN A 48 24.96 13.84 -2.32
N SER A 49 24.55 14.59 -1.29
CA SER A 49 23.71 14.06 -0.22
C SER A 49 22.35 13.58 -0.74
N VAL A 50 21.73 14.27 -1.70
CA VAL A 50 20.48 13.80 -2.32
C VAL A 50 20.73 12.53 -3.13
N GLY A 51 21.82 12.47 -3.90
CA GLY A 51 22.22 11.29 -4.66
C GLY A 51 22.40 10.06 -3.76
N ASP A 52 23.12 10.23 -2.64
CA ASP A 52 23.36 9.16 -1.67
C ASP A 52 22.04 8.67 -1.03
N LEU A 53 21.16 9.61 -0.65
CA LEU A 53 19.84 9.31 -0.08
C LEU A 53 18.94 8.58 -1.08
N LEU A 54 18.96 8.97 -2.36
CA LEU A 54 18.20 8.30 -3.42
C LEU A 54 18.74 6.89 -3.68
N ALA A 55 20.05 6.71 -3.71
CA ALA A 55 20.69 5.41 -3.87
C ALA A 55 20.39 4.48 -2.69
N GLU A 56 20.40 5.01 -1.46
CA GLU A 56 20.00 4.24 -0.27
C GLU A 56 18.51 3.86 -0.30
N LYS A 57 17.63 4.78 -0.70
CA LYS A 57 16.20 4.51 -0.88
C LYS A 57 15.95 3.43 -1.92
N ALA A 58 16.64 3.49 -3.06
CA ALA A 58 16.52 2.50 -4.13
C ALA A 58 16.93 1.10 -3.64
N ARG A 59 18.06 1.00 -2.91
CA ARG A 59 18.52 -0.26 -2.32
C ARG A 59 17.51 -0.85 -1.34
N LEU A 60 16.96 -0.04 -0.44
CA LEU A 60 15.93 -0.48 0.52
C LEU A 60 14.65 -0.93 -0.20
N ARG A 61 14.23 -0.22 -1.25
CA ARG A 61 13.07 -0.62 -2.06
C ARG A 61 13.29 -1.91 -2.80
N HIS A 62 14.45 -2.09 -3.42
CA HIS A 62 14.80 -3.34 -4.08
C HIS A 62 14.75 -4.52 -3.10
N ALA A 63 15.38 -4.38 -1.93
CA ALA A 63 15.35 -5.40 -0.89
C ALA A 63 13.92 -5.72 -0.41
N LEU A 64 13.06 -4.72 -0.26
CA LEU A 64 11.65 -4.92 0.08
C LEU A 64 10.88 -5.66 -1.01
N HIS A 65 11.05 -5.27 -2.28
CA HIS A 65 10.40 -5.97 -3.39
C HIS A 65 10.85 -7.43 -3.51
N MET A 66 12.15 -7.69 -3.39
CA MET A 66 12.69 -9.05 -3.36
C MET A 66 12.14 -9.86 -2.19
N THR A 67 12.03 -9.24 -1.01
CA THR A 67 11.44 -9.89 0.16
C THR A 67 9.98 -10.24 -0.11
N ASN A 68 9.20 -9.31 -0.66
CA ASN A 68 7.77 -9.56 -0.86
C ASN A 68 7.49 -10.64 -1.92
N ALA A 69 8.32 -10.70 -2.96
CA ALA A 69 8.19 -11.67 -4.04
C ALA A 69 8.66 -13.08 -3.64
N LEU A 70 9.69 -13.18 -2.79
CA LEU A 70 10.33 -14.46 -2.46
C LEU A 70 9.90 -15.04 -1.12
N HIS A 71 9.54 -14.20 -0.15
CA HIS A 71 9.14 -14.66 1.17
C HIS A 71 7.73 -15.26 1.12
N LYS A 72 7.62 -16.50 1.58
CA LYS A 72 6.37 -17.26 1.61
C LYS A 72 5.89 -17.44 3.03
N VAL A 73 4.60 -17.22 3.23
CA VAL A 73 3.90 -17.34 4.50
C VAL A 73 2.73 -18.31 4.33
N GLU A 74 2.33 -18.94 5.43
CA GLU A 74 1.20 -19.86 5.40
C GLU A 74 -0.09 -19.10 5.72
N TYR A 75 -1.02 -19.10 4.75
CA TYR A 75 -2.35 -18.53 4.92
C TYR A 75 -3.37 -19.60 4.53
N LYS A 76 -4.28 -19.94 5.46
CA LYS A 76 -5.32 -20.97 5.26
C LYS A 76 -4.77 -22.30 4.71
N LYS A 77 -3.63 -22.77 5.25
CA LYS A 77 -2.92 -24.01 4.84
C LYS A 77 -2.30 -23.98 3.44
N VAL A 78 -2.23 -22.82 2.80
CA VAL A 78 -1.58 -22.61 1.51
C VAL A 78 -0.38 -21.70 1.72
N LYS A 79 0.75 -22.04 1.07
CA LYS A 79 1.93 -21.18 1.05
C LYS A 79 1.73 -20.11 -0.01
N VAL A 80 1.61 -18.87 0.43
CA VAL A 80 1.43 -17.69 -0.42
C VAL A 80 2.60 -16.72 -0.21
N THR A 81 2.91 -15.95 -1.22
CA THR A 81 3.90 -14.86 -1.12
C THR A 81 3.29 -13.64 -0.42
N ILE A 82 4.13 -12.77 0.13
CA ILE A 82 3.67 -11.50 0.70
C ILE A 82 2.98 -10.66 -0.39
N ASP A 83 3.51 -10.65 -1.62
CA ASP A 83 2.89 -9.92 -2.74
C ASP A 83 1.47 -10.44 -3.06
N GLU A 84 1.26 -11.75 -3.08
CA GLU A 84 -0.08 -12.34 -3.27
C GLU A 84 -1.06 -11.94 -2.16
N LEU A 85 -0.60 -11.89 -0.91
CA LEU A 85 -1.40 -11.41 0.22
C LEU A 85 -1.74 -9.92 0.10
N LEU A 86 -0.76 -9.10 -0.28
CA LEU A 86 -0.97 -7.66 -0.48
C LEU A 86 -1.98 -7.41 -1.61
N ILE A 87 -1.91 -8.15 -2.72
CA ILE A 87 -2.88 -8.06 -3.82
C ILE A 87 -4.27 -8.48 -3.33
N THR A 88 -4.35 -9.59 -2.59
CA THR A 88 -5.62 -10.10 -2.07
C THR A 88 -6.31 -9.08 -1.17
N ARG A 89 -5.53 -8.46 -0.28
CA ARG A 89 -5.96 -7.44 0.67
C ARG A 89 -6.34 -6.12 0.02
N THR A 90 -5.60 -5.67 -1.00
CA THR A 90 -5.79 -4.34 -1.61
C THR A 90 -6.78 -4.33 -2.77
N ILE A 91 -6.87 -5.43 -3.53
CA ILE A 91 -7.64 -5.48 -4.78
C ILE A 91 -8.71 -6.56 -4.69
N THR A 92 -8.32 -7.83 -4.50
CA THR A 92 -9.24 -8.96 -4.71
C THR A 92 -10.44 -8.91 -3.78
N ILE A 93 -10.21 -8.82 -2.46
CA ILE A 93 -11.32 -8.80 -1.49
C ILE A 93 -12.16 -7.51 -1.61
N PRO A 94 -11.57 -6.30 -1.65
CA PRO A 94 -12.35 -5.07 -1.83
C PRO A 94 -13.24 -5.08 -3.09
N VAL A 95 -12.72 -5.56 -4.22
CA VAL A 95 -13.49 -5.67 -5.48
C VAL A 95 -14.62 -6.68 -5.34
N MET A 96 -14.40 -7.82 -4.67
CA MET A 96 -15.46 -8.80 -4.40
C MET A 96 -16.56 -8.21 -3.51
N ILE A 97 -16.18 -7.53 -2.41
CA ILE A 97 -17.13 -6.84 -1.51
C ILE A 97 -17.92 -5.78 -2.28
N GLU A 98 -17.27 -4.98 -3.12
CA GLU A 98 -17.95 -3.99 -3.96
C GLU A 98 -18.93 -4.65 -4.93
N THR A 99 -18.53 -5.74 -5.57
CA THR A 99 -19.39 -6.51 -6.48
C THR A 99 -20.64 -7.03 -5.76
N PHE A 100 -20.50 -7.58 -4.56
CA PHE A 100 -21.64 -7.99 -3.74
C PHE A 100 -22.51 -6.81 -3.31
N LYS A 101 -21.90 -5.66 -2.95
CA LYS A 101 -22.64 -4.42 -2.62
C LYS A 101 -23.40 -3.85 -3.82
N LEU A 102 -22.90 -4.02 -5.05
CA LEU A 102 -23.60 -3.62 -6.27
C LEU A 102 -24.81 -4.51 -6.56
N GLN A 103 -24.74 -5.82 -6.27
CA GLN A 103 -25.89 -6.71 -6.36
C GLN A 103 -27.04 -6.19 -5.47
N ARG A 104 -26.74 -5.73 -4.25
CA ARG A 104 -27.71 -5.08 -3.33
C ARG A 104 -28.45 -3.88 -3.93
N ARG A 105 -27.79 -3.09 -4.79
CA ARG A 105 -28.42 -1.93 -5.43
C ARG A 105 -29.44 -2.34 -6.50
N LYS A 106 -29.24 -3.51 -7.13
CA LYS A 106 -30.19 -4.09 -8.10
C LYS A 106 -31.37 -4.81 -7.43
N GLU A 107 -31.27 -5.14 -6.14
CA GLU A 107 -32.37 -5.73 -5.35
C GLU A 107 -33.47 -4.74 -5.00
N LYS A 108 -33.15 -3.44 -4.96
CA LYS A 108 -34.19 -2.44 -4.72
C LYS A 108 -35.07 -2.40 -5.96
N PRO A 109 -36.38 -2.73 -5.85
CA PRO A 109 -37.26 -2.57 -6.98
C PRO A 109 -37.22 -1.08 -7.34
N TYR A 110 -36.77 -0.77 -8.56
CA TYR A 110 -37.11 0.52 -9.14
C TYR A 110 -38.61 0.61 -9.05
N GLY A 111 -39.12 1.58 -8.30
CA GLY A 111 -40.55 1.81 -8.08
C GLY A 111 -41.24 2.20 -9.38
N LEU A 112 -41.35 1.27 -10.31
CA LEU A 112 -42.28 1.31 -11.42
C LEU A 112 -43.61 0.87 -10.83
N LYS A 113 -44.44 1.87 -10.50
CA LYS A 113 -45.88 1.68 -10.41
C LYS A 113 -46.36 1.25 -11.80
N SER A 114 -46.36 -0.06 -12.08
CA SER A 114 -47.10 -0.60 -13.22
C SER A 114 -48.29 -1.38 -12.68
N ASP A 115 -49.49 -1.05 -13.18
CA ASP A 115 -50.79 -1.68 -12.89
C ASP A 115 -50.90 -3.15 -13.36
N THR A 116 -49.78 -3.85 -13.44
CA THR A 116 -49.69 -5.26 -13.77
C THR A 116 -48.86 -5.95 -12.70
N GLU A 117 -49.49 -6.89 -11.99
CA GLU A 117 -48.94 -7.70 -10.89
C GLU A 117 -47.83 -8.66 -11.39
N GLN A 118 -46.73 -8.10 -11.91
CA GLN A 118 -45.52 -8.88 -12.17
C GLN A 118 -44.74 -8.97 -10.86
N ASN A 119 -44.87 -10.11 -10.19
CA ASN A 119 -44.04 -10.45 -9.03
C ASN A 119 -42.59 -10.64 -9.50
N VAL A 120 -41.75 -9.63 -9.27
CA VAL A 120 -40.31 -9.73 -9.44
C VAL A 120 -39.77 -10.60 -8.31
N VAL A 121 -39.53 -11.88 -8.59
CA VAL A 121 -38.92 -12.82 -7.64
C VAL A 121 -37.41 -12.71 -7.74
N MET A 122 -36.73 -12.47 -6.62
CA MET A 122 -35.27 -12.50 -6.57
C MET A 122 -34.78 -13.94 -6.75
N GLN A 123 -33.92 -14.16 -7.74
CA GLN A 123 -33.38 -15.49 -8.07
C GLN A 123 -32.22 -15.94 -7.16
N TYR A 124 -31.82 -15.11 -6.18
CA TYR A 124 -30.69 -15.38 -5.29
C TYR A 124 -31.04 -15.04 -3.83
N ASP A 125 -30.43 -15.74 -2.88
CA ASP A 125 -30.61 -15.54 -1.44
C ASP A 125 -29.76 -14.35 -0.93
N PRO A 126 -30.38 -13.24 -0.50
CA PRO A 126 -29.65 -12.08 0.04
C PRO A 126 -28.86 -12.43 1.31
N SER A 127 -29.33 -13.40 2.09
CA SER A 127 -28.69 -13.84 3.33
C SER A 127 -27.38 -14.59 3.08
N GLY A 128 -27.28 -15.29 1.94
CA GLY A 128 -26.05 -15.94 1.50
C GLY A 128 -24.98 -14.93 1.10
N ARG A 129 -25.39 -13.83 0.44
CA ARG A 129 -24.50 -12.72 0.07
C ARG A 129 -23.94 -12.02 1.31
N ASP A 130 -24.80 -11.65 2.25
CA ASP A 130 -24.35 -10.90 3.44
C ASP A 130 -23.35 -11.73 4.27
N ARG A 131 -23.60 -13.04 4.41
CA ARG A 131 -22.63 -13.98 4.99
C ARG A 131 -21.30 -14.03 4.22
N ALA A 132 -21.33 -13.94 2.90
CA ALA A 132 -20.10 -13.91 2.09
C ALA A 132 -19.33 -12.59 2.29
N ILE A 133 -20.02 -11.45 2.41
CA ILE A 133 -19.38 -10.17 2.74
C ILE A 133 -18.73 -10.24 4.12
N ASP A 134 -19.44 -10.73 5.14
CA ASP A 134 -18.90 -10.86 6.49
C ASP A 134 -17.66 -11.76 6.53
N SER A 135 -17.68 -12.88 5.79
CA SER A 135 -16.51 -13.77 5.67
C SER A 135 -15.33 -13.07 5.01
N LEU A 136 -15.56 -12.26 3.98
CA LEU A 136 -14.51 -11.51 3.28
C LEU A 136 -13.93 -10.39 4.16
N GLU A 137 -14.75 -9.75 4.98
CA GLU A 137 -14.29 -8.75 5.96
C GLU A 137 -13.46 -9.39 7.07
N ASN A 138 -13.84 -10.58 7.55
CA ASN A 138 -13.01 -11.37 8.47
C ASN A 138 -11.67 -11.76 7.83
N ASP A 139 -11.68 -12.21 6.58
CA ASP A 139 -10.46 -12.55 5.84
C ASP A 139 -9.51 -11.34 5.72
N LEU A 140 -10.04 -10.13 5.52
CA LEU A 140 -9.22 -8.91 5.53
C LEU A 140 -8.54 -8.68 6.87
N MET A 141 -9.26 -8.88 7.98
CA MET A 141 -8.71 -8.71 9.33
C MET A 141 -7.62 -9.76 9.63
N GLU A 142 -7.83 -11.01 9.22
CA GLU A 142 -6.82 -12.07 9.33
C GLU A 142 -5.56 -11.75 8.52
N ILE A 143 -5.72 -11.30 7.27
CA ILE A 143 -4.60 -10.93 6.41
C ILE A 143 -3.85 -9.72 6.99
N ASP A 144 -4.54 -8.69 7.49
CA ASP A 144 -3.91 -7.53 8.10
C ASP A 144 -3.07 -7.92 9.33
N THR A 145 -3.59 -8.80 10.17
CA THR A 145 -2.86 -9.32 11.34
C THR A 145 -1.61 -10.10 10.92
N LEU A 146 -1.75 -10.99 9.94
CA LEU A 146 -0.63 -11.76 9.40
C LEU A 146 0.44 -10.84 8.78
N LEU A 147 0.03 -9.83 8.00
CA LEU A 147 0.96 -8.88 7.40
C LEU A 147 1.70 -8.06 8.47
N ASP A 148 1.06 -7.69 9.57
CA ASP A 148 1.71 -7.01 10.68
C ASP A 148 2.77 -7.89 11.37
N GLU A 149 2.45 -9.16 11.62
CA GLU A 149 3.42 -10.12 12.15
C GLU A 149 4.61 -10.31 11.21
N VAL A 150 4.35 -10.48 9.92
CA VAL A 150 5.37 -10.62 8.87
C VAL A 150 6.24 -9.36 8.79
N ASN A 151 5.64 -8.18 8.89
CA ASN A 151 6.36 -6.90 8.87
C ASN A 151 7.33 -6.75 10.05
N ILE A 152 6.98 -7.31 11.22
CA ILE A 152 7.78 -7.25 12.43
C ILE A 152 8.90 -8.32 12.41
N THR A 153 8.59 -9.52 11.93
CA THR A 153 9.48 -10.69 12.06
C THR A 153 10.45 -10.88 10.90
N THR A 154 10.08 -10.45 9.69
CA THR A 154 10.86 -10.72 8.48
C THR A 154 12.07 -9.80 8.36
N ASP A 155 13.27 -10.39 8.33
CA ASP A 155 14.54 -9.68 8.09
C ASP A 155 14.81 -9.52 6.59
N ILE A 156 15.11 -8.29 6.17
CA ILE A 156 15.43 -7.95 4.77
C ILE A 156 16.93 -7.83 4.51
N SER A 157 17.77 -8.01 5.54
CA SER A 157 19.24 -7.81 5.46
C SER A 157 19.91 -8.66 4.38
N GLN A 158 19.35 -9.83 4.07
CA GLN A 158 19.84 -10.75 3.05
C GLN A 158 19.78 -10.16 1.63
N TYR A 159 18.84 -9.26 1.36
CA TYR A 159 18.63 -8.67 0.02
C TYR A 159 19.30 -7.30 -0.14
N LEU A 160 20.04 -6.84 0.87
CA LEU A 160 20.80 -5.57 0.81
C LEU A 160 22.24 -5.74 0.31
N LYS A 161 22.72 -6.98 0.20
CA LYS A 161 24.10 -7.31 -0.20
C LYS A 161 24.23 -7.74 -1.66
N ALA A 162 23.11 -7.87 -2.37
CA ALA A 162 23.05 -8.15 -3.80
C ALA A 162 22.98 -6.83 -4.57
#